data_AF-A0A419JAU5-F1
#
_entry.id   AF-A0A419JAU5-F1
#
_cell.length_a   1.000
_cell.length_b   1.000
_cell.length_c   1.000
_cell.angle_alpha   90.00
_cell.angle_beta   90.00
_cell.angle_gamma   90.00
#
_symmetry.space_group_name_H-M   'P 1'
#
loop_
_entity.id
_entity.type
_entity.pdbx_description
1 polymer ?
#
loop_
_entity_poly.entity_id
_entity_poly.type
_entity_poly.pdbx_seq_one_letter_code
_entity_poly.pdbx_strand_id
1 'polypeptide(L)'
;MSLTLRDAQHLCWKNFRKINDKLDPVRGKKWTPFVMVTDLLEEAGEVASVVKGLEGFKPPEKPKTREMLATELSDLLYMVFVLAESITE
;
A
#
# COMPACT_ATOMS: atom_id res chain seq x y z
N MET A 1 29.02 9.02 8.89
CA MET A 1 27.75 8.87 9.63
C MET A 1 27.12 7.56 9.18
N SER A 2 26.88 6.60 10.06
CA SER A 2 26.23 5.33 9.70
C SER A 2 24.73 5.56 9.52
N LEU A 3 24.18 5.21 8.36
CA LEU A 3 22.75 5.21 8.12
C LEU A 3 22.07 4.21 9.07
N THR A 4 21.02 4.65 9.77
CA THR A 4 20.24 3.80 10.67
C THR A 4 18.90 3.40 10.04
N LEU A 5 18.27 2.35 10.57
CA LEU A 5 16.89 1.99 10.18
C LEU A 5 15.92 3.15 10.40
N ARG A 6 16.15 3.95 11.45
CA ARG A 6 15.34 5.15 11.75
C ARG A 6 15.49 6.21 10.66
N ASP A 7 16.70 6.41 10.13
CA ASP A 7 16.93 7.34 9.03
C ASP A 7 16.21 6.87 7.76
N ALA A 8 16.24 5.56 7.47
CA ALA A 8 15.51 4.98 6.35
C ALA A 8 13.99 5.18 6.49
N GLN A 9 13.43 4.89 7.67
CA GLN A 9 12.01 5.12 7.97
C GLN A 9 11.63 6.58 7.81
N HIS A 10 12.46 7.50 8.32
CA HIS A 10 12.21 8.93 8.20
C HIS A 10 12.25 9.43 6.75
N LEU A 11 13.18 8.91 5.93
CA LEU A 11 13.24 9.21 4.50
C LEU A 11 12.03 8.66 3.74
N CYS A 12 11.59 7.43 4.05
CA CYS A 12 10.37 6.85 3.49
C CYS A 12 9.15 7.72 3.81
N TRP A 13 8.96 8.06 5.09
CA TRP A 13 7.90 8.94 5.56
C TRP A 13 7.91 10.30 4.84
N LYS A 14 9.08 10.95 4.77
CA LYS A 14 9.25 12.27 4.13
C LYS A 14 8.88 12.23 2.65
N ASN A 15 9.28 11.17 1.94
CA ASN A 15 8.95 11.00 0.53
C ASN A 15 7.45 10.71 0.34
N PHE A 16 6.89 9.84 1.17
CA PHE A 16 5.46 9.52 1.18
C PHE A 16 4.60 10.77 1.36
N ARG A 17 4.87 11.56 2.41
CA ARG A 17 4.21 12.86 2.68
C ARG A 17 4.29 13.80 1.48
N LYS A 18 5.49 14.01 0.94
CA LYS A 18 5.71 14.89 -0.22
C LYS A 18 4.90 14.46 -1.46
N ILE A 19 4.69 13.16 -1.65
CA ILE A 19 3.89 12.62 -2.75
C ILE A 19 2.40 12.81 -2.47
N ASN A 20 1.93 12.46 -1.26
CA ASN A 20 0.52 12.59 -0.90
C ASN A 20 0.03 14.03 -0.86
N ASP A 21 0.85 14.97 -0.41
CA ASP A 21 0.53 16.41 -0.48
C ASP A 21 0.16 16.86 -1.90
N LYS A 22 0.69 16.19 -2.94
CA LYS A 22 0.37 16.45 -4.35
C LYS A 22 -0.84 15.67 -4.85
N LEU A 23 -1.08 14.46 -4.32
CA LEU A 23 -2.17 13.59 -4.76
C LEU A 23 -3.50 13.93 -4.09
N ASP A 24 -3.48 14.40 -2.85
CA ASP A 24 -4.69 14.68 -2.08
C ASP A 24 -5.60 15.75 -2.74
N PRO A 25 -5.07 16.85 -3.32
CA PRO A 25 -5.90 17.79 -4.08
C PRO A 25 -6.56 17.16 -5.31
N VAL A 26 -5.88 16.19 -5.96
CA VAL A 26 -6.38 15.49 -7.15
C VAL A 26 -7.46 14.47 -6.78
N ARG A 27 -7.29 13.79 -5.64
CA ARG A 27 -8.23 12.79 -5.11
C ARG A 27 -9.59 13.42 -4.76
N GLY A 28 -9.62 14.69 -4.39
CA GLY A 28 -10.85 15.48 -4.17
C GLY A 28 -11.73 15.00 -3.00
N LYS A 29 -11.36 13.91 -2.33
CA LYS A 29 -12.00 13.35 -1.15
C LYS A 29 -10.94 12.99 -0.11
N LYS A 30 -11.25 13.27 1.15
CA LYS A 30 -10.38 12.89 2.27
C LYS A 30 -10.45 11.39 2.52
N TRP A 31 -9.32 10.83 2.93
CA TRP A 31 -9.26 9.53 3.58
C TRP A 31 -10.04 9.60 4.90
N THR A 32 -11.15 8.88 4.98
CA THR A 32 -11.83 8.64 6.26
C THR A 32 -11.36 7.31 6.84
N PRO A 33 -11.41 7.10 8.16
CA PRO A 33 -10.98 5.83 8.75
C PRO A 33 -11.64 4.61 8.11
N PHE A 34 -12.92 4.69 7.78
CA PHE A 34 -13.64 3.62 7.10
C PHE A 34 -13.12 3.34 5.69
N VAL A 35 -12.83 4.39 4.92
CA VAL A 35 -12.24 4.24 3.57
C VAL A 35 -10.85 3.62 3.68
N MET A 36 -10.00 4.13 4.58
CA MET A 36 -8.65 3.59 4.75
C MET A 36 -8.63 2.10 5.15
N VAL A 37 -9.52 1.69 6.06
CA VAL A 37 -9.63 0.28 6.47
C VAL A 37 -10.19 -0.59 5.34
N THR A 38 -11.16 -0.07 4.57
CA THR A 38 -11.74 -0.81 3.44
C THR A 38 -10.70 -1.04 2.36
N ASP A 39 -9.96 0.01 1.97
CA ASP A 39 -8.90 -0.08 0.97
C ASP A 39 -7.78 -1.02 1.47
N LEU A 40 -7.37 -0.96 2.75
CA LEU A 40 -6.41 -1.92 3.31
C LEU A 40 -6.86 -3.39 3.14
N LEU A 41 -8.14 -3.67 3.38
CA LEU A 41 -8.71 -5.02 3.24
C LEU A 41 -8.81 -5.44 1.76
N GLU A 42 -9.11 -4.49 0.87
CA GLU A 42 -9.10 -4.69 -0.58
C GLU A 42 -7.71 -5.10 -1.05
N GLU A 43 -6.68 -4.30 -0.77
CA GLU A 43 -5.29 -4.58 -1.15
C GLU A 43 -4.80 -5.94 -0.59
N ALA A 44 -5.14 -6.25 0.67
CA ALA A 44 -4.81 -7.55 1.27
C ALA A 44 -5.51 -8.72 0.54
N GLY A 45 -6.74 -8.51 0.09
CA GLY A 45 -7.49 -9.45 -0.72
C GLY A 45 -6.87 -9.66 -2.10
N GLU A 46 -6.36 -8.61 -2.72
CA GLU A 46 -5.66 -8.66 -4.01
C GLU A 46 -4.33 -9.41 -3.91
N VAL A 47 -3.51 -9.10 -2.90
CA VAL A 47 -2.30 -9.87 -2.56
C VAL A 47 -2.65 -11.36 -2.41
N ALA A 48 -3.68 -11.68 -1.61
CA ALA A 48 -4.10 -13.07 -1.40
C ALA A 48 -4.57 -13.74 -2.70
N SER A 49 -5.24 -13.00 -3.58
CA SER A 49 -5.70 -13.47 -4.89
C SER A 49 -4.52 -13.80 -5.81
N VAL A 50 -3.51 -12.93 -5.87
CA VAL A 50 -2.30 -13.15 -6.67
C VAL A 50 -1.51 -14.34 -6.14
N VAL A 51 -1.28 -14.43 -4.83
CA VAL A 51 -0.57 -15.58 -4.21
C VAL A 51 -1.29 -16.89 -4.51
N LYS A 52 -2.61 -16.96 -4.29
CA LYS A 52 -3.39 -18.19 -4.59
C LYS A 52 -3.33 -18.57 -6.07
N GLY A 53 -3.27 -17.60 -6.97
CA GLY A 53 -3.10 -17.85 -8.40
C GLY A 53 -1.71 -18.36 -8.76
N LEU A 54 -0.65 -17.82 -8.14
CA LEU A 54 0.74 -18.27 -8.34
C LEU A 54 0.97 -19.69 -7.79
N GLU A 55 0.38 -20.00 -6.65
CA GLU A 55 0.49 -21.30 -5.97
C GLU A 55 -0.47 -22.37 -6.53
N GLY A 56 -1.34 -22.00 -7.48
CA GLY A 56 -2.27 -22.94 -8.13
C GLY A 56 -3.49 -23.35 -7.30
N PHE A 57 -3.76 -22.70 -6.16
CA PHE A 57 -4.95 -22.96 -5.34
C PHE A 57 -6.26 -22.47 -5.95
N LYS A 58 -6.19 -21.50 -6.88
CA LYS A 58 -7.34 -20.99 -7.62
C LYS A 58 -6.92 -20.82 -9.08
N PRO A 59 -7.62 -21.42 -10.06
CA PRO A 59 -7.37 -21.12 -11.47
C PRO A 59 -7.65 -19.64 -11.67
N PRO A 60 -6.65 -18.82 -12.01
CA PRO A 60 -6.88 -17.40 -12.13
C PRO A 60 -7.52 -17.13 -13.50
N GLU A 61 -8.43 -16.16 -13.58
CA GLU A 61 -9.05 -15.76 -14.85
C GLU A 61 -8.01 -15.28 -15.88
N LYS A 62 -6.88 -14.74 -15.38
CA LYS A 62 -5.69 -14.36 -16.13
C LYS A 62 -4.45 -14.88 -15.43
N PRO A 63 -3.36 -15.24 -16.14
CA PRO A 63 -2.12 -15.64 -15.51
C PRO A 63 -1.66 -14.60 -14.48
N LYS A 64 -1.43 -15.04 -13.24
CA LYS A 64 -0.84 -14.21 -12.20
C LYS A 64 0.67 -14.23 -12.34
N THR A 65 1.34 -13.10 -12.11
CA THR A 65 2.79 -12.98 -12.23
C THR A 65 3.42 -12.43 -10.94
N ARG A 66 4.75 -12.54 -10.83
CA ARG A 66 5.48 -11.96 -9.68
C ARG A 66 5.47 -10.43 -9.71
N GLU A 67 5.39 -9.84 -10.89
CA GLU A 67 5.25 -8.39 -11.07
C GLU A 67 3.92 -7.92 -10.50
N MET A 68 2.82 -8.65 -10.77
CA MET A 68 1.53 -8.34 -10.14
C MET A 68 1.61 -8.43 -8.62
N LEU A 69 2.29 -9.45 -8.08
CA LEU A 69 2.47 -9.58 -6.62
C LEU A 69 3.24 -8.39 -6.04
N ALA A 70 4.29 -7.94 -6.74
CA ALA A 70 5.06 -6.77 -6.31
C ALA A 70 4.21 -5.49 -6.31
N THR A 71 3.31 -5.34 -7.28
CA THR A 71 2.32 -4.26 -7.32
C THR A 71 1.38 -4.32 -6.11
N GLU A 72 0.66 -5.42 -5.89
CA GLU A 72 -0.33 -5.45 -4.80
C GLU A 72 0.33 -5.33 -3.42
N LEU A 73 1.57 -5.83 -3.25
CA LEU A 73 2.34 -5.62 -2.02
C LEU A 73 2.75 -4.15 -1.82
N SER A 74 3.06 -3.45 -2.91
CA SER A 74 3.37 -2.02 -2.86
C SER A 74 2.12 -1.21 -2.50
N ASP A 75 0.96 -1.58 -3.05
CA ASP A 75 -0.31 -0.89 -2.78
C ASP A 75 -0.79 -1.15 -1.34
N LEU A 76 -0.65 -2.39 -0.85
CA LEU A 76 -0.86 -2.71 0.56
C LEU A 76 0.08 -1.90 1.48
N LEU A 77 1.37 -1.81 1.14
CA LEU A 77 2.35 -1.01 1.89
C LEU A 77 1.99 0.48 1.89
N TYR A 78 1.51 1.00 0.76
CA TYR A 78 1.02 2.38 0.66
C TYR A 78 -0.12 2.63 1.65
N MET A 79 -1.10 1.71 1.73
CA MET A 79 -2.21 1.84 2.68
C MET A 79 -1.76 1.78 4.15
N VAL A 80 -0.73 0.99 4.46
CA VAL A 80 -0.11 1.00 5.80
C VAL A 80 0.48 2.37 6.15
N PHE A 81 1.14 3.04 5.19
CA PHE A 81 1.63 4.40 5.40
C PHE A 81 0.50 5.42 5.56
N VAL A 82 -0.59 5.32 4.78
CA VAL A 82 -1.76 6.20 4.92
C VAL A 82 -2.34 6.09 6.33
N LEU A 83 -2.52 4.86 6.83
CA LEU A 83 -3.03 4.63 8.18
C LEU A 83 -2.09 5.16 9.26
N ALA A 84 -0.78 4.90 9.14
CA ALA A 84 0.21 5.35 10.10
C ALA A 84 0.23 6.88 10.26
N GLU A 85 0.08 7.63 9.16
CA GLU A 85 -0.05 9.10 9.22
C GLU A 85 -1.35 9.52 9.90
N SER A 86 -2.46 8.86 9.56
CA SER A 86 -3.80 9.27 10.03
C SER A 86 -4.03 9.10 11.54
N ILE A 87 -3.27 8.23 12.20
CA ILE A 87 -3.39 7.97 13.65
C ILE A 87 -2.66 9.06 14.47
N THR A 88 -1.81 9.87 13.82
CA THR A 88 -0.99 10.89 14.47
C THR A 88 -1.58 12.30 14.43
N GLU A 89 -2.70 12.50 13.72
CA GLU A 89 -3.51 13.74 13.69
C GLU A 89 -4.77 13.60 14.54
#